data_AF-A0A3D4JAH1-F1
#
_entry.id   AF-A0A3D4JAH1-F1
#
_cell.length_a   1.000
_cell.length_b   1.000
_cell.length_c   1.000
_cell.angle_alpha   90.00
_cell.angle_beta   90.00
_cell.angle_gamma   90.00
#
_symmetry.space_group_name_H-M   'P 1'
#
loop_
_entity.id
_entity.type
_entity.pdbx_description
1 polymer ?
#
loop_
_entity_poly.entity_id
_entity_poly.type
_entity_poly.pdbx_seq_one_letter_code
_entity_poly.pdbx_strand_id
1 'polypeptide(L)' 'MAEKSGAQISQKAFIQSVVILFALMMIAGILTLVIPAGQYARTEVDGRETIVPDSFAFTER' A
#
# COMPACT_ATOMS: atom_id res chain seq x y z
N MET A 1 -44.57 -14.00 11.01
CA MET A 1 -43.53 -12.97 11.18
C MET A 1 -42.27 -13.64 11.69
N ALA A 2 -41.18 -13.65 10.92
CA ALA A 2 -39.79 -13.79 11.39
C ALA A 2 -38.87 -13.87 10.17
N GLU A 3 -38.69 -12.74 9.49
CA GLU A 3 -37.62 -12.59 8.52
C GLU A 3 -36.29 -12.49 9.30
N LYS A 4 -35.50 -13.57 9.32
CA LYS A 4 -34.14 -13.57 9.88
C LYS A 4 -33.14 -13.10 8.82
N SER A 5 -33.39 -11.92 8.25
CA SER A 5 -32.47 -11.29 7.29
C SER A 5 -31.40 -10.51 8.08
N GLY A 6 -30.12 -10.87 7.90
CA GLY A 6 -29.04 -9.89 8.05
C GLY A 6 -27.77 -10.32 8.79
N ALA A 7 -27.81 -11.19 9.80
CA ALA A 7 -26.64 -11.36 10.69
C ALA A 7 -26.41 -12.78 11.24
N GLN A 8 -26.71 -13.83 10.47
CA GLN A 8 -26.21 -15.18 10.78
C GLN A 8 -24.87 -15.46 10.08
N ILE A 9 -24.03 -14.43 9.88
CA ILE A 9 -22.61 -14.68 9.66
C ILE A 9 -22.13 -15.39 10.92
N SER A 10 -21.81 -16.68 10.80
CA SER A 10 -21.17 -17.44 11.88
C SER A 10 -20.03 -16.60 12.41
N GLN A 11 -19.96 -16.37 13.72
CA GLN A 11 -18.89 -15.59 14.38
C GLN A 11 -17.49 -15.94 13.83
N LYS A 12 -17.29 -17.20 13.41
CA LYS A 12 -16.11 -17.69 12.70
C LYS A 12 -15.83 -16.96 11.38
N ALA A 13 -16.82 -16.76 10.52
CA ALA A 13 -16.67 -16.09 9.24
C ALA A 13 -16.35 -14.59 9.43
N PHE A 14 -16.95 -13.92 10.42
CA PHE A 14 -16.61 -12.53 10.73
C PHE A 14 -15.14 -12.41 11.20
N ILE A 15 -14.73 -13.25 12.14
CA ILE A 15 -13.33 -13.29 12.62
C ILE A 15 -12.38 -13.62 11.47
N GLN A 16 -12.74 -14.54 10.58
CA GLN A 16 -11.93 -14.88 9.42
C GLN A 16 -11.70 -13.67 8.51
N SER A 17 -12.73 -12.87 8.23
CA SER A 17 -12.57 -11.64 7.44
C SER A 17 -11.67 -10.62 8.13
N VAL A 18 -11.79 -10.45 9.46
CA VAL A 18 -10.90 -9.56 10.23
C VAL A 18 -9.45 -10.04 10.18
N VAL A 19 -9.20 -11.34 10.33
CA VAL A 19 -7.85 -11.91 10.25
C VAL A 19 -7.24 -11.73 8.87
N ILE A 20 -8.02 -11.96 7.80
CA ILE A 20 -7.55 -11.73 6.42
C ILE A 20 -7.19 -10.27 6.23
N LEU A 21 -8.08 -9.35 6.62
CA LEU A 21 -7.82 -7.92 6.50
C LEU A 21 -6.56 -7.51 7.29
N PHE A 22 -6.43 -7.98 8.52
CA PHE A 22 -5.26 -7.71 9.36
C PHE A 22 -3.98 -8.24 8.71
N ALA A 23 -3.98 -9.46 8.18
CA ALA A 23 -2.83 -10.02 7.48
C ALA A 23 -2.44 -9.17 6.25
N LEU A 24 -3.42 -8.72 5.46
CA LEU A 24 -3.19 -7.83 4.34
C LEU A 24 -2.59 -6.49 4.79
N MET A 25 -3.11 -5.90 5.86
CA MET A 25 -2.57 -4.66 6.44
C MET A 25 -1.12 -4.83 6.91
N MET A 26 -0.81 -5.93 7.58
CA MET A 26 0.55 -6.23 8.03
C MET A 26 1.51 -6.39 6.84
N ILE A 27 1.12 -7.11 5.80
CA ILE A 27 1.92 -7.28 4.57
C ILE A 27 2.17 -5.91 3.92
N ALA A 28 1.12 -5.11 3.76
CA ALA A 28 1.25 -3.76 3.19
C ALA A 28 2.20 -2.88 4.02
N GLY A 29 2.05 -2.87 5.35
CA GLY A 29 2.92 -2.10 6.24
C GLY A 29 4.38 -2.55 6.20
N ILE A 30 4.64 -3.85 6.15
CA ILE A 30 6.00 -4.39 5.97
C ILE A 30 6.57 -3.93 4.63
N LEU A 31 5.80 -4.04 3.54
CA LEU A 31 6.22 -3.57 2.22
C LEU A 31 6.55 -2.06 2.23
N THR A 32 5.76 -1.24 2.91
CA THR A 32 6.03 0.20 3.06
C THR A 32 7.35 0.49 3.79
N LEU A 33 7.74 -0.33 4.77
CA LEU A 33 8.98 -0.14 5.52
C LEU A 33 10.22 -0.65 4.78
N VAL A 34 10.06 -1.80 4.12
CA VAL A 34 11.15 -2.52 3.44
C VAL A 34 11.49 -1.90 2.09
N ILE A 35 10.49 -1.45 1.32
CA ILE A 35 10.75 -0.82 0.02
C ILE A 35 11.35 0.58 0.27
N PRO A 36 12.62 0.81 -0.10
CA PRO A 36 13.26 2.10 0.09
C PRO A 36 12.64 3.16 -0.82
N ALA A 37 12.64 4.41 -0.35
CA ALA A 37 12.29 5.55 -1.19
C ALA A 37 13.35 5.72 -2.29
N GLY A 38 12.92 6.18 -3.46
CA GLY A 38 13.82 6.52 -4.55
C GLY A 38 13.45 7.85 -5.20
N GLN A 39 14.42 8.45 -5.85
CA GLN A 39 14.30 9.73 -6.53
C GLN A 39 14.97 9.67 -7.90
N TYR A 40 14.51 10.50 -8.81
CA TYR A 40 15.17 10.76 -10.09
C TYR A 40 15.84 12.12 -10.04
N ALA A 41 16.98 12.24 -10.70
CA ALA A 41 17.63 13.54 -10.88
C ALA A 41 16.79 14.45 -11.78
N ARG A 42 16.79 15.75 -11.46
CA ARG A 42 16.16 16.80 -12.27
C ARG A 42 17.22 17.78 -12.73
N THR A 43 17.07 18.26 -13.95
CA THR A 43 17.92 19.30 -14.54
C THR A 43 17.05 20.33 -15.25
N GLU A 44 17.51 21.58 -15.29
CA GLU A 44 16.84 22.63 -16.04
C GLU A 44 17.23 22.54 -17.52
N VAL A 45 16.24 22.45 -18.41
CA VAL A 45 16.40 22.49 -19.87
C VAL A 45 15.42 23.54 -20.39
N ASP A 46 15.93 24.57 -21.08
CA ASP A 46 15.12 25.66 -21.62
C ASP A 46 14.19 26.33 -20.58
N GLY A 47 14.69 26.50 -19.35
CA GLY A 47 13.94 27.10 -18.24
C GLY A 47 12.84 26.19 -17.66
N ARG A 48 12.86 24.88 -17.95
CA ARG A 48 11.93 23.89 -17.39
C ARG A 48 12.69 22.77 -16.69
N GLU A 49 12.24 22.39 -15.50
CA GLU A 49 12.72 21.17 -14.86
C GLU A 49 12.33 19.93 -15.68
N THR A 50 13.33 19.15 -16.04
CA THR A 50 13.19 17.90 -16.79
C THR A 50 13.84 16.77 -16.00
N ILE A 51 13.18 15.60 -15.96
CA ILE A 51 13.72 14.40 -15.32
C ILE A 51 14.82 13.81 -16.20
N VAL A 52 15.96 13.48 -15.60
CA VAL A 52 17.06 12.79 -16.30
C VAL A 52 16.69 11.31 -16.45
N PRO A 53 16.62 10.77 -17.68
CA PRO A 53 16.37 9.34 -17.90
C PRO A 53 17.43 8.47 -17.21
N ASP A 54 17.04 7.27 -16.78
CA ASP A 54 17.93 6.26 -16.15
C ASP A 54 18.68 6.74 -14.90
N SER A 55 18.22 7.84 -14.28
CA SER A 55 18.84 8.44 -13.08
C SER A 55 18.21 8.01 -11.75
N PHE A 56 17.42 6.93 -11.76
CA PHE A 56 16.78 6.43 -10.53
C PHE A 56 17.84 6.04 -9.50
N ALA A 57 17.75 6.61 -8.31
CA ALA A 57 18.58 6.26 -7.17
C ALA A 57 17.73 6.14 -5.90
N PHE A 58 18.08 5.20 -5.02
CA PHE A 58 17.48 5.15 -3.69
C PHE A 58 17.92 6.34 -2.85
N THR A 59 16.99 6.93 -2.11
CA THR A 59 17.29 8.01 -1.16
C THR A 59 17.90 7.39 0.10
N GLU A 60 18.91 8.06 0.66
CA GLU A 60 19.46 7.68 1.96
C GLU A 60 18.36 7.70 3.04
N ARG A 61 18.38 6.72 3.95
CA ARG A 61 17.33 6.52 4.96
C ARG A 61 17.50 7.42 6.18
#